data_AF-A0A969R6W4-F1
#
_entry.id   AF-A0A969R6W4-F1
#
_cell.length_a   1.000
_cell.length_b   1.000
_cell.length_c   1.000
_cell.angle_alpha   90.00
_cell.angle_beta   90.00
_cell.angle_gamma   90.00
#
_symmetry.space_group_name_H-M   'P 1'
#
loop_
_entity.id
_entity.type
_entity.pdbx_description
1 polymer ?
#
loop_
_entity_poly.entity_id
_entity_poly.type
_entity_poly.pdbx_seq_one_letter_code
_entity_poly.pdbx_strand_id
1 'polypeptide(L)'
;MFAPKILLHPQEKYFPMNPLDFISISRFRYHVELGKDYGYNKVLNDWVKTDIKTPEYYDIPLPILKKFGLNADKTNRRPKDKNRGENGNVFLQPDGKPEGDFNPTGKIPCYLFELDADNDYVFHQYWFFYGYNPSLVGINLSHQGDWEDYTAVTKDGELVGAILAAHGKRTCYKLDQLETDGKQLQIYAALGTHALYPHEGSFGKFGTDRAEKGGYIWDTSQNVEILSQQGWRDYAGAWGEVGELAATTGPLGAWYKRIPSIFLS
;
A
#
# COMPACT_ATOMS: atom_id res chain seq x y z
N MET A 1 14.97 3.19 -16.26
CA MET A 1 13.96 2.77 -15.26
C MET A 1 14.63 2.84 -13.90
N PHE A 2 14.00 3.47 -12.91
CA PHE A 2 14.60 3.79 -11.60
C PHE A 2 13.99 2.98 -10.45
N ALA A 3 13.45 1.81 -10.75
CA ALA A 3 12.81 0.93 -9.78
C ALA A 3 13.86 0.33 -8.82
N PRO A 4 13.62 0.32 -7.50
CA PRO A 4 14.60 -0.14 -6.52
C PRO A 4 14.62 -1.68 -6.43
N LYS A 5 15.67 -2.22 -5.80
CA LYS A 5 15.59 -3.53 -5.17
C LYS A 5 15.10 -3.35 -3.74
N ILE A 6 14.04 -4.07 -3.36
CA ILE A 6 13.55 -4.09 -1.98
C ILE A 6 14.17 -5.29 -1.29
N LEU A 7 14.98 -5.03 -0.27
CA LEU A 7 15.60 -6.03 0.59
C LEU A 7 14.63 -6.30 1.74
N LEU A 8 13.95 -7.45 1.67
CA LEU A 8 13.02 -7.88 2.70
C LEU A 8 13.80 -8.41 3.91
N HIS A 9 13.29 -8.14 5.10
CA HIS A 9 13.88 -8.65 6.33
C HIS A 9 13.94 -10.20 6.32
N PRO A 10 15.01 -10.85 6.81
CA PRO A 10 15.15 -12.33 6.78
C PRO A 10 14.10 -13.09 7.58
N GLN A 11 13.40 -12.40 8.48
CA GLN A 11 12.31 -12.97 9.29
C GLN A 11 10.91 -12.55 8.80
N GLU A 12 10.82 -11.88 7.65
CA GLU A 12 9.53 -11.47 7.09
C GLU A 12 8.66 -12.69 6.79
N LYS A 13 7.38 -12.57 7.13
CA LYS A 13 6.34 -13.58 6.88
C LYS A 13 5.24 -13.06 5.96
N TYR A 14 5.05 -11.75 5.92
CA TYR A 14 4.05 -11.08 5.10
C TYR A 14 4.78 -10.42 3.94
N PHE A 15 4.97 -11.19 2.89
CA PHE A 15 5.64 -10.79 1.66
C PHE A 15 4.75 -9.88 0.80
N PRO A 16 5.33 -9.20 -0.21
CA PRO A 16 4.57 -8.45 -1.19
C PRO A 16 3.49 -9.31 -1.85
N MET A 17 2.35 -8.68 -2.14
CA MET A 17 1.17 -9.33 -2.69
C MET A 17 0.62 -8.53 -3.87
N ASN A 18 0.03 -9.21 -4.85
CA ASN A 18 -0.72 -8.52 -5.90
C ASN A 18 -2.05 -7.99 -5.30
N PRO A 19 -2.38 -6.70 -5.44
CA PRO A 19 -3.67 -6.13 -5.06
C PRO A 19 -4.89 -6.89 -5.62
N LEU A 20 -4.78 -7.50 -6.79
CA LEU A 20 -5.85 -8.33 -7.37
C LEU A 20 -6.06 -9.63 -6.59
N ASP A 21 -4.99 -10.27 -6.13
CA ASP A 21 -5.08 -11.46 -5.27
C ASP A 21 -5.75 -11.09 -3.95
N PHE A 22 -5.37 -9.95 -3.36
CA PHE A 22 -6.03 -9.44 -2.16
C PHE A 22 -7.53 -9.19 -2.36
N ILE A 23 -7.93 -8.59 -3.48
CA ILE A 23 -9.35 -8.41 -3.83
C ILE A 23 -10.06 -9.76 -3.96
N SER A 24 -9.43 -10.74 -4.61
CA SER A 24 -10.02 -12.07 -4.84
C SER A 24 -10.36 -12.81 -3.55
N ILE A 25 -9.51 -12.67 -2.53
CA ILE A 25 -9.71 -13.30 -1.22
C ILE A 25 -10.49 -12.42 -0.24
N SER A 26 -10.90 -11.23 -0.67
CA SER A 26 -11.60 -10.26 0.17
C SER A 26 -13.09 -10.31 -0.03
N ARG A 27 -13.83 -10.17 1.07
CA ARG A 27 -15.22 -9.72 1.05
C ARG A 27 -15.27 -8.22 0.84
N PHE A 28 -16.30 -7.73 0.13
CA PHE A 28 -16.56 -6.30 0.06
C PHE A 28 -17.66 -5.92 1.05
N ARG A 29 -17.35 -4.95 1.90
CA ARG A 29 -18.13 -4.65 3.10
C ARG A 29 -18.53 -3.18 3.14
N TYR A 30 -19.74 -2.91 3.60
CA TYR A 30 -20.22 -1.56 3.91
C TYR A 30 -20.20 -1.38 5.42
N HIS A 31 -19.51 -0.34 5.87
CA HIS A 31 -19.33 -0.08 7.29
C HIS A 31 -20.52 0.68 7.90
N VAL A 32 -21.02 0.20 9.03
CA VAL A 32 -22.05 0.88 9.82
C VAL A 32 -21.50 1.24 11.18
N GLU A 33 -21.39 2.55 11.46
CA GLU A 33 -20.95 3.05 12.76
C GLU A 33 -21.91 2.56 13.86
N LEU A 34 -21.36 1.94 14.90
CA LEU A 34 -22.10 1.34 16.03
C LEU A 34 -23.09 0.22 15.63
N GLY A 35 -22.92 -0.37 14.45
CA GLY A 35 -23.83 -1.38 13.90
C GLY A 35 -23.11 -2.62 13.36
N LYS A 36 -23.90 -3.51 12.74
CA LYS A 36 -23.37 -4.62 11.95
C LYS A 36 -23.16 -4.18 10.51
N ASP A 37 -21.97 -4.41 10.01
CA ASP A 37 -21.60 -4.19 8.61
C ASP A 37 -22.41 -5.09 7.67
N TYR A 38 -22.52 -4.64 6.42
CA TYR A 38 -23.18 -5.38 5.35
C TYR A 38 -22.13 -6.03 4.45
N GLY A 39 -22.47 -7.16 3.84
CA GLY A 39 -21.71 -7.78 2.76
C GLY A 39 -22.32 -7.44 1.41
N TYR A 40 -21.49 -7.11 0.43
CA TYR A 40 -21.94 -6.95 -0.95
C TYR A 40 -22.12 -8.31 -1.60
N ASN A 41 -23.32 -8.65 -2.03
CA ASN A 41 -23.61 -9.90 -2.72
C ASN A 41 -23.53 -9.68 -4.24
N LYS A 42 -22.54 -10.26 -4.91
CA LYS A 42 -22.31 -10.05 -6.36
C LYS A 42 -23.35 -10.71 -7.26
N VAL A 43 -24.11 -11.68 -6.75
CA VAL A 43 -25.20 -12.34 -7.49
C VAL A 43 -26.47 -11.48 -7.42
N LEU A 44 -26.78 -10.94 -6.24
CA LEU A 44 -27.92 -10.04 -6.05
C LEU A 44 -27.63 -8.61 -6.52
N ASN A 45 -26.35 -8.26 -6.67
CA ASN A 45 -25.89 -6.90 -6.95
C ASN A 45 -26.40 -5.89 -5.90
N ASP A 46 -26.42 -6.31 -4.62
CA ASP A 46 -26.98 -5.53 -3.51
C ASP A 46 -26.26 -5.80 -2.18
N TRP A 47 -26.46 -4.90 -1.20
CA TRP A 47 -25.96 -5.01 0.16
C TRP A 47 -26.88 -5.86 1.03
N VAL A 48 -26.32 -6.91 1.64
CA VAL A 48 -27.05 -7.79 2.55
C VAL A 48 -26.50 -7.63 3.96
N LYS A 49 -27.36 -7.43 4.96
CA LYS A 49 -26.96 -7.34 6.37
C LYS A 49 -26.57 -8.72 6.90
N THR A 50 -25.34 -9.15 6.61
CA THR A 50 -24.85 -10.48 6.91
C THR A 50 -23.34 -10.50 7.12
N ASP A 51 -22.86 -11.51 7.83
CA ASP A 51 -21.43 -11.82 7.97
C ASP A 51 -21.07 -13.20 7.42
N ILE A 52 -21.94 -13.75 6.56
CA ILE A 52 -21.69 -15.04 5.92
C ILE A 52 -20.44 -14.95 5.02
N LYS A 53 -19.74 -16.08 4.93
CA LYS A 53 -18.49 -16.26 4.17
C LYS A 53 -18.68 -17.24 3.02
N THR A 54 -19.56 -16.88 2.09
CA THR A 54 -19.88 -17.68 0.90
C THR A 54 -19.37 -16.99 -0.37
N PRO A 55 -19.08 -17.73 -1.46
CA PRO A 55 -18.37 -17.21 -2.64
C PRO A 55 -19.00 -15.96 -3.29
N GLU A 56 -20.31 -15.76 -3.14
CA GLU A 56 -21.01 -14.58 -3.65
C GLU A 56 -20.63 -13.26 -2.95
N TYR A 57 -19.95 -13.30 -1.80
CA TYR A 57 -19.47 -12.12 -1.09
C TYR A 57 -17.99 -11.81 -1.32
N TYR A 58 -17.22 -12.74 -1.92
CA TYR A 58 -15.79 -12.60 -2.21
C TYR A 58 -15.56 -12.22 -3.67
N ASP A 59 -14.35 -11.79 -4.00
CA ASP A 59 -13.89 -11.58 -5.38
C ASP A 59 -14.89 -10.70 -6.15
N ILE A 60 -15.07 -9.48 -5.65
CA ILE A 60 -16.00 -8.52 -6.22
C ILE A 60 -15.42 -7.93 -7.51
N PRO A 61 -16.19 -7.93 -8.61
CA PRO A 61 -15.73 -7.38 -9.89
C PRO A 61 -15.22 -5.94 -9.77
N LEU A 62 -14.07 -5.65 -10.39
CA LEU A 62 -13.47 -4.30 -10.41
C LEU A 62 -14.44 -3.19 -10.87
N PRO A 63 -15.32 -3.40 -11.88
CA PRO A 63 -16.30 -2.37 -12.26
C PRO A 63 -17.26 -1.97 -11.13
N ILE A 64 -17.47 -2.84 -10.14
CA ILE A 64 -18.26 -2.55 -8.94
C ILE A 64 -17.41 -1.73 -7.97
N LEU A 65 -16.20 -2.20 -7.64
CA LEU A 65 -15.29 -1.47 -6.74
C LEU A 65 -15.00 -0.05 -7.24
N LYS A 66 -14.85 0.14 -8.56
CA LYS A 66 -14.62 1.44 -9.20
C LYS A 66 -15.75 2.45 -8.94
N LYS A 67 -16.99 2.01 -8.70
CA LYS A 67 -18.11 2.90 -8.32
C LYS A 67 -17.90 3.53 -6.95
N PHE A 68 -17.05 2.93 -6.11
CA PHE A 68 -16.73 3.39 -4.76
C PHE A 68 -15.42 4.19 -4.73
N GLY A 69 -15.28 5.12 -5.67
CA GLY A 69 -14.29 6.20 -5.58
C GLY A 69 -14.70 7.32 -4.65
N LEU A 70 -13.98 8.44 -4.70
CA LEU A 70 -14.28 9.61 -3.88
C LEU A 70 -15.74 10.03 -4.01
N ASN A 71 -16.29 10.56 -2.93
CA ASN A 71 -17.58 11.23 -2.93
C ASN A 71 -17.51 12.52 -3.79
N ALA A 72 -18.68 13.07 -4.13
CA ALA A 72 -18.78 14.29 -4.93
C ALA A 72 -18.06 15.49 -4.27
N ASP A 73 -18.08 15.53 -2.93
CA ASP A 73 -17.40 16.52 -2.08
C ASP A 73 -15.89 16.25 -1.88
N LYS A 74 -15.32 15.27 -2.61
CA LYS A 74 -13.92 14.83 -2.53
C LYS A 74 -13.51 14.12 -1.23
N THR A 75 -14.46 13.81 -0.35
CA THR A 75 -14.20 12.92 0.78
C THR A 75 -13.99 11.47 0.30
N ASN A 76 -13.18 10.71 1.01
CA ASN A 76 -12.97 9.29 0.74
C ASN A 76 -14.04 8.42 1.42
N ARG A 77 -13.96 7.10 1.21
CA ARG A 77 -14.89 6.11 1.74
C ARG A 77 -14.24 5.18 2.77
N ARG A 78 -13.07 5.55 3.28
CA ARG A 78 -12.32 4.74 4.23
C ARG A 78 -12.87 4.96 5.64
N PRO A 79 -13.40 3.93 6.31
CA PRO A 79 -13.79 4.02 7.71
C PRO A 79 -12.68 4.59 8.60
N LYS A 80 -13.05 5.39 9.61
CA LYS A 80 -12.14 6.07 10.55
C LYS A 80 -11.14 7.06 9.95
N ASP A 81 -11.10 7.24 8.62
CA ASP A 81 -10.25 8.27 8.01
C ASP A 81 -10.73 9.68 8.37
N LYS A 82 -9.79 10.63 8.47
CA LYS A 82 -10.09 12.03 8.79
C LYS A 82 -10.86 12.74 7.68
N ASN A 83 -10.66 12.33 6.43
CA ASN A 83 -11.30 12.91 5.25
C ASN A 83 -12.40 11.99 4.69
N ARG A 84 -12.98 11.11 5.52
CA ARG A 84 -14.08 10.23 5.09
C ARG A 84 -15.39 11.00 5.01
N GLY A 85 -16.24 10.59 4.08
CA GLY A 85 -17.63 11.05 4.04
C GLY A 85 -18.47 10.45 5.16
N GLU A 86 -19.61 11.07 5.46
CA GLU A 86 -20.55 10.58 6.48
C GLU A 86 -21.19 9.24 6.10
N ASN A 87 -21.38 8.99 4.80
CA ASN A 87 -22.07 7.82 4.27
C ASN A 87 -21.23 7.11 3.21
N GLY A 88 -21.55 5.83 2.96
CA GLY A 88 -20.91 5.09 1.88
C GLY A 88 -19.48 4.65 2.18
N ASN A 89 -19.15 4.48 3.46
CA ASN A 89 -17.86 3.98 3.90
C ASN A 89 -17.79 2.47 3.66
N VAL A 90 -16.76 2.01 2.96
CA VAL A 90 -16.63 0.63 2.50
C VAL A 90 -15.21 0.13 2.68
N PHE A 91 -15.05 -1.19 2.76
CA PHE A 91 -13.76 -1.83 2.96
C PHE A 91 -13.69 -3.22 2.32
N LEU A 92 -12.47 -3.62 1.95
CA LEU A 92 -12.13 -4.99 1.57
C LEU A 92 -11.73 -5.76 2.82
N GLN A 93 -12.27 -6.96 3.02
CA GLN A 93 -12.00 -7.77 4.20
C GLN A 93 -11.61 -9.20 3.80
N PRO A 94 -10.31 -9.48 3.64
CA PRO A 94 -9.84 -10.85 3.55
C PRO A 94 -10.02 -11.60 4.87
N ASP A 95 -9.98 -12.92 4.80
CA ASP A 95 -9.87 -13.75 5.98
C ASP A 95 -8.42 -13.79 6.49
N GLY A 96 -8.26 -13.69 7.81
CA GLY A 96 -6.97 -13.86 8.47
C GLY A 96 -5.95 -12.79 8.07
N LYS A 97 -4.71 -13.23 7.81
CA LYS A 97 -3.53 -12.39 7.61
C LYS A 97 -2.85 -12.79 6.30
N PRO A 98 -3.18 -12.16 5.15
CA PRO A 98 -2.64 -12.57 3.87
C PRO A 98 -1.11 -12.41 3.81
N GLU A 99 -0.40 -13.49 3.42
CA GLU A 99 1.07 -13.60 3.51
C GLU A 99 1.84 -13.20 2.23
N GLY A 100 1.17 -13.02 1.09
CA GLY A 100 1.83 -12.65 -0.18
C GLY A 100 2.64 -13.78 -0.85
N ASP A 101 3.49 -13.44 -1.82
CA ASP A 101 4.38 -14.40 -2.53
C ASP A 101 5.82 -14.28 -2.00
N PHE A 102 6.36 -15.39 -1.49
CA PHE A 102 7.72 -15.46 -0.93
C PHE A 102 8.84 -15.34 -1.98
N ASN A 103 8.51 -15.39 -3.27
CA ASN A 103 9.40 -15.21 -4.42
C ASN A 103 8.80 -14.17 -5.40
N PRO A 104 8.70 -12.90 -4.98
CA PRO A 104 7.91 -11.88 -5.67
C PRO A 104 8.52 -11.36 -6.98
N THR A 105 9.84 -11.53 -7.20
CA THR A 105 10.54 -11.03 -8.40
C THR A 105 9.91 -11.57 -9.68
N GLY A 106 9.53 -10.67 -10.59
CA GLY A 106 8.89 -11.00 -11.87
C GLY A 106 7.43 -11.47 -11.75
N LYS A 107 6.88 -11.65 -10.53
CA LYS A 107 5.51 -12.13 -10.30
C LYS A 107 4.60 -11.07 -9.71
N ILE A 108 5.08 -10.38 -8.68
CA ILE A 108 4.31 -9.35 -7.98
C ILE A 108 4.69 -8.01 -8.58
N PRO A 109 3.71 -7.23 -9.07
CA PRO A 109 3.98 -5.93 -9.64
C PRO A 109 4.32 -4.90 -8.56
N CYS A 110 5.21 -3.97 -8.90
CA CYS A 110 5.23 -2.65 -8.29
C CYS A 110 4.53 -1.65 -9.22
N TYR A 111 3.98 -0.57 -8.66
CA TYR A 111 3.17 0.36 -9.44
C TYR A 111 3.81 1.74 -9.55
N LEU A 112 4.10 2.16 -10.79
CA LEU A 112 4.72 3.43 -11.10
C LEU A 112 3.69 4.55 -11.29
N PHE A 113 3.93 5.66 -10.61
CA PHE A 113 3.38 6.97 -10.89
C PHE A 113 4.50 7.96 -11.16
N GLU A 114 4.42 8.67 -12.28
CA GLU A 114 5.37 9.73 -12.62
C GLU A 114 4.72 11.10 -12.44
N LEU A 115 5.51 12.04 -11.93
CA LEU A 115 5.14 13.44 -11.79
C LEU A 115 6.31 14.30 -12.29
N ASP A 116 6.08 15.01 -13.40
CA ASP A 116 6.97 16.07 -13.86
C ASP A 116 6.87 17.26 -12.92
N ALA A 117 8.02 17.75 -12.49
CA ALA A 117 8.18 18.85 -11.57
C ALA A 117 9.00 19.99 -12.20
N ASP A 118 8.97 21.15 -11.57
CA ASP A 118 9.72 22.32 -12.05
C ASP A 118 11.23 22.08 -12.05
N ASN A 119 11.96 22.84 -12.88
CA ASN A 119 13.43 22.78 -13.02
C ASN A 119 13.94 21.39 -13.42
N ASP A 120 13.23 20.74 -14.34
CA ASP A 120 13.62 19.47 -14.96
C ASP A 120 13.69 18.29 -13.98
N TYR A 121 13.03 18.41 -12.84
CA TYR A 121 12.86 17.32 -11.89
C TYR A 121 11.74 16.38 -12.33
N VAL A 122 11.93 15.08 -12.14
CA VAL A 122 10.86 14.07 -12.31
C VAL A 122 10.86 13.15 -11.10
N PHE A 123 9.67 12.92 -10.55
CA PHE A 123 9.44 12.02 -9.42
C PHE A 123 8.86 10.70 -9.94
N HIS A 124 9.62 9.63 -9.80
CA HIS A 124 9.23 8.27 -10.18
C HIS A 124 8.79 7.51 -8.93
N GLN A 125 7.52 7.58 -8.58
CA GLN A 125 6.98 6.98 -7.37
C GLN A 125 6.52 5.54 -7.63
N TYR A 126 7.19 4.59 -6.99
CA TYR A 126 6.89 3.17 -7.02
C TYR A 126 6.14 2.78 -5.75
N TRP A 127 5.01 2.09 -5.92
CA TRP A 127 4.16 1.61 -4.85
C TRP A 127 4.25 0.08 -4.70
N PHE A 128 4.31 -0.36 -3.45
CA PHE A 128 4.40 -1.77 -3.06
C PHE A 128 3.21 -2.11 -2.16
N PHE A 129 2.61 -3.28 -2.39
CA PHE A 129 1.47 -3.74 -1.60
C PHE A 129 1.83 -4.98 -0.78
N TYR A 130 1.46 -4.98 0.49
CA TYR A 130 1.53 -6.12 1.39
C TYR A 130 0.14 -6.46 1.88
N GLY A 131 -0.14 -7.75 2.02
CA GLY A 131 -1.46 -8.23 2.44
C GLY A 131 -1.79 -7.98 3.91
N TYR A 132 -0.77 -7.84 4.75
CA TYR A 132 -0.95 -7.66 6.18
C TYR A 132 0.27 -6.98 6.81
N ASN A 133 0.03 -5.98 7.66
CA ASN A 133 1.04 -5.32 8.48
C ASN A 133 0.86 -5.78 9.94
N PRO A 134 1.69 -6.70 10.46
CA PRO A 134 1.70 -7.00 11.89
C PRO A 134 2.26 -5.82 12.68
N SER A 135 1.61 -5.49 13.80
CA SER A 135 2.26 -4.62 14.77
C SER A 135 3.37 -5.34 15.53
N LEU A 136 4.36 -4.58 15.96
CA LEU A 136 5.42 -5.06 16.83
C LEU A 136 4.95 -5.10 18.29
N VAL A 137 5.60 -5.94 19.09
CA VAL A 137 5.21 -6.27 20.46
C VAL A 137 4.93 -5.01 21.31
N GLY A 138 3.72 -4.92 21.88
CA GLY A 138 3.35 -3.91 22.89
C GLY A 138 2.43 -2.78 22.41
N ILE A 139 2.18 -2.64 21.10
CA ILE A 139 1.18 -1.73 20.54
C ILE A 139 0.37 -2.54 19.52
N ASN A 140 -0.96 -2.57 19.59
CA ASN A 140 -1.76 -3.30 18.61
C ASN A 140 -2.20 -2.36 17.48
N LEU A 141 -1.29 -2.09 16.53
CA LEU A 141 -1.56 -1.33 15.30
C LEU A 141 -1.59 -2.23 14.06
N SER A 142 -1.92 -3.50 14.23
CA SER A 142 -1.94 -4.42 13.09
C SER A 142 -3.12 -4.08 12.19
N HIS A 143 -2.94 -4.19 10.88
CA HIS A 143 -4.02 -4.03 9.92
C HIS A 143 -3.79 -4.92 8.70
N GLN A 144 -4.90 -5.33 8.09
CA GLN A 144 -4.89 -5.93 6.76
C GLN A 144 -4.62 -4.84 5.71
N GLY A 145 -3.96 -5.24 4.62
CA GLY A 145 -3.52 -4.39 3.53
C GLY A 145 -2.51 -3.32 3.96
N ASP A 146 -1.49 -3.11 3.16
CA ASP A 146 -0.49 -2.10 3.44
C ASP A 146 0.15 -1.61 2.15
N TRP A 147 0.35 -0.29 2.06
CA TRP A 147 0.85 0.38 0.85
C TRP A 147 2.06 1.23 1.23
N GLU A 148 3.23 0.80 0.78
CA GLU A 148 4.49 1.53 0.97
C GLU A 148 4.96 2.14 -0.35
N ASP A 149 5.69 3.26 -0.26
CA ASP A 149 6.21 3.94 -1.45
C ASP A 149 7.68 4.35 -1.36
N TYR A 150 8.36 4.15 -2.49
CA TYR A 150 9.69 4.66 -2.80
C TYR A 150 9.55 5.63 -3.96
N THR A 151 10.22 6.77 -3.93
CA THR A 151 10.26 7.71 -5.06
C THR A 151 11.69 7.97 -5.49
N ALA A 152 12.06 7.58 -6.71
CA ALA A 152 13.31 8.05 -7.31
C ALA A 152 13.13 9.50 -7.77
N VAL A 153 14.09 10.35 -7.45
CA VAL A 153 14.09 11.75 -7.89
C VAL A 153 15.17 11.91 -8.93
N THR A 154 14.78 12.28 -10.14
CA THR A 154 15.71 12.57 -11.23
C THR A 154 15.72 14.05 -11.56
N LYS A 155 16.86 14.55 -12.03
CA LYS A 155 17.00 15.89 -12.61
C LYS A 155 17.75 15.75 -13.93
N ASP A 156 17.24 16.35 -15.00
CA ASP A 156 17.85 16.24 -16.34
C ASP A 156 18.03 14.78 -16.80
N GLY A 157 17.13 13.88 -16.34
CA GLY A 157 17.17 12.44 -16.61
C GLY A 157 18.12 11.64 -15.71
N GLU A 158 18.92 12.29 -14.86
CA GLU A 158 19.90 11.64 -13.97
C GLU A 158 19.34 11.48 -12.55
N LEU A 159 19.63 10.35 -11.91
CA LEU A 159 19.21 10.09 -10.53
C LEU A 159 19.98 10.99 -9.54
N VAL A 160 19.26 11.81 -8.77
CA VAL A 160 19.87 12.73 -7.80
C VAL A 160 19.56 12.38 -6.33
N GLY A 161 18.59 11.51 -6.10
CA GLY A 161 18.24 11.04 -4.76
C GLY A 161 16.98 10.19 -4.75
N ALA A 162 16.46 9.93 -3.55
CA ALA A 162 15.22 9.20 -3.36
C ALA A 162 14.42 9.71 -2.15
N ILE A 163 13.14 9.40 -2.14
CA ILE A 163 12.24 9.66 -1.01
C ILE A 163 11.68 8.32 -0.54
N LEU A 164 11.83 8.03 0.75
CA LEU A 164 11.41 6.76 1.35
C LEU A 164 10.24 6.98 2.31
N ALA A 165 9.20 6.15 2.19
CA ALA A 165 8.05 6.15 3.09
C ALA A 165 8.30 5.33 4.36
N ALA A 166 7.91 5.88 5.50
CA ALA A 166 7.89 5.20 6.78
C ALA A 166 6.81 5.80 7.69
N HIS A 167 5.81 4.99 8.09
CA HIS A 167 4.75 5.39 9.04
C HIS A 167 4.00 6.68 8.62
N GLY A 168 3.71 6.81 7.33
CA GLY A 168 3.03 7.98 6.76
C GLY A 168 3.91 9.24 6.64
N LYS A 169 5.21 9.15 6.95
CA LYS A 169 6.21 10.19 6.67
C LYS A 169 7.01 9.81 5.42
N ARG A 170 7.51 10.84 4.74
CA ARG A 170 8.41 10.71 3.60
C ARG A 170 9.70 11.45 3.90
N THR A 171 10.84 10.76 3.77
CA THR A 171 12.16 11.32 4.04
C THR A 171 12.99 11.36 2.77
N CYS A 172 13.54 12.52 2.44
CA CYS A 172 14.41 12.70 1.28
C CYS A 172 15.85 12.31 1.64
N TYR A 173 16.48 11.57 0.75
CA TYR A 173 17.88 11.16 0.83
C TYR A 173 18.61 11.55 -0.44
N LYS A 174 19.81 12.10 -0.27
CA LYS A 174 20.75 12.29 -1.37
C LYS A 174 21.36 10.95 -1.79
N LEU A 175 21.91 10.92 -3.00
CA LEU A 175 22.47 9.70 -3.57
C LEU A 175 23.60 9.08 -2.72
N ASP A 176 24.42 9.92 -2.06
CA ASP A 176 25.52 9.48 -1.17
C ASP A 176 25.04 8.89 0.17
N GLN A 177 23.75 8.99 0.47
CA GLN A 177 23.11 8.40 1.66
C GLN A 177 22.39 7.09 1.35
N LEU A 178 22.38 6.65 0.09
CA LEU A 178 21.65 5.49 -0.39
C LEU A 178 22.61 4.39 -0.82
N GLU A 179 22.23 3.14 -0.55
CA GLU A 179 22.99 2.00 -1.04
C GLU A 179 22.61 1.65 -2.49
N THR A 180 23.58 1.14 -3.24
CA THR A 180 23.42 0.70 -4.63
C THR A 180 24.25 -0.55 -4.89
N ASP A 181 23.76 -1.42 -5.78
CA ASP A 181 24.55 -2.54 -6.30
C ASP A 181 25.32 -2.17 -7.59
N GLY A 182 25.38 -0.87 -7.91
CA GLY A 182 25.93 -0.33 -9.14
C GLY A 182 24.94 -0.25 -10.30
N LYS A 183 23.73 -0.80 -10.14
CA LYS A 183 22.66 -0.73 -11.14
C LYS A 183 21.35 -0.17 -10.58
N GLN A 184 20.97 -0.57 -9.37
CA GLN A 184 19.73 -0.18 -8.72
C GLN A 184 19.99 0.23 -7.27
N LEU A 185 19.18 1.17 -6.78
CA LEU A 185 19.15 1.49 -5.37
C LEU A 185 18.65 0.29 -4.55
N GLN A 186 19.30 0.04 -3.43
CA GLN A 186 18.97 -1.00 -2.48
C GLN A 186 18.23 -0.38 -1.30
N ILE A 187 16.97 -0.75 -1.12
CA ILE A 187 16.08 -0.18 -0.11
C ILE A 187 15.64 -1.29 0.84
N TYR A 188 15.77 -1.06 2.15
CA TYR A 188 15.49 -2.04 3.19
C TYR A 188 14.06 -1.89 3.70
N ALA A 189 13.28 -2.95 3.65
CA ALA A 189 11.96 -2.99 4.27
C ALA A 189 12.08 -3.51 5.72
N ALA A 190 11.51 -2.77 6.67
CA ALA A 190 11.48 -3.18 8.06
C ALA A 190 10.55 -4.38 8.29
N LEU A 191 10.94 -5.26 9.21
CA LEU A 191 10.17 -6.43 9.60
C LEU A 191 8.74 -6.06 10.02
N GLY A 192 7.76 -6.53 9.27
CA GLY A 192 6.34 -6.44 9.58
C GLY A 192 5.70 -5.06 9.36
N THR A 193 6.41 -3.97 9.67
CA THR A 193 5.89 -2.61 9.42
C THR A 193 6.10 -2.14 7.98
N HIS A 194 6.97 -2.84 7.23
CA HIS A 194 7.36 -2.56 5.85
C HIS A 194 7.93 -1.16 5.57
N ALA A 195 8.08 -0.31 6.58
CA ALA A 195 8.70 0.99 6.48
C ALA A 195 10.07 0.89 5.78
N LEU A 196 10.35 1.84 4.88
CA LEU A 196 11.49 1.79 3.98
C LEU A 196 12.66 2.63 4.50
N TYR A 197 13.85 2.03 4.48
CA TYR A 197 15.09 2.63 4.98
C TYR A 197 16.24 2.51 3.99
N PRO A 198 17.19 3.47 4.01
CA PRO A 198 18.30 3.50 3.05
C PRO A 198 19.43 2.51 3.38
N HIS A 199 19.47 1.99 4.61
CA HIS A 199 20.50 1.06 5.10
C HIS A 199 19.90 0.12 6.16
N GLU A 200 20.62 -0.96 6.48
CA GLU A 200 20.27 -1.81 7.61
C GLU A 200 20.35 -1.04 8.95
N GLY A 201 19.51 -1.41 9.93
CA GLY A 201 19.50 -0.77 11.23
C GLY A 201 18.20 -0.94 12.01
N SER A 202 18.18 -0.29 13.18
CA SER A 202 17.00 -0.14 14.02
C SER A 202 16.53 1.31 13.98
N PHE A 203 15.29 1.53 13.58
CA PHE A 203 14.68 2.83 13.35
C PHE A 203 13.37 2.98 14.12
N GLY A 204 12.77 4.17 14.04
CA GLY A 204 11.56 4.49 14.78
C GLY A 204 11.81 4.68 16.28
N LYS A 205 10.74 4.93 17.03
CA LYS A 205 10.85 5.17 18.46
C LYS A 205 11.20 3.86 19.17
N PHE A 206 12.32 3.83 19.89
CA PHE A 206 12.82 2.63 20.59
C PHE A 206 13.23 1.46 19.68
N GLY A 207 13.55 1.72 18.40
CA GLY A 207 14.03 0.67 17.50
C GLY A 207 12.94 -0.32 17.11
N THR A 208 11.70 0.15 16.99
CA THR A 208 10.57 -0.67 16.53
C THR A 208 10.82 -1.20 15.14
N ASP A 209 11.31 -0.38 14.23
CA ASP A 209 11.53 -0.82 12.85
C ASP A 209 12.92 -1.45 12.71
N ARG A 210 12.95 -2.74 12.40
CA ARG A 210 14.19 -3.49 12.15
C ARG A 210 14.31 -3.78 10.66
N ALA A 211 15.27 -3.14 10.00
CA ALA A 211 15.62 -3.39 8.61
C ALA A 211 16.97 -4.10 8.57
N GLU A 212 17.03 -5.29 7.97
CA GLU A 212 18.23 -6.14 7.98
C GLU A 212 18.42 -6.82 6.64
N LYS A 213 19.69 -7.04 6.26
CA LYS A 213 20.05 -7.83 5.07
C LYS A 213 19.92 -9.33 5.31
N GLY A 214 19.97 -10.09 4.23
CA GLY A 214 20.01 -11.57 4.26
C GLY A 214 18.65 -12.24 4.06
N GLY A 215 17.57 -11.47 3.94
CA GLY A 215 16.30 -11.96 3.42
C GLY A 215 16.23 -11.93 1.89
N TYR A 216 15.03 -12.10 1.37
CA TYR A 216 14.79 -12.11 -0.07
C TYR A 216 15.00 -10.71 -0.68
N ILE A 217 15.68 -10.65 -1.84
CA ILE A 217 15.87 -9.41 -2.59
C ILE A 217 14.84 -9.37 -3.71
N TRP A 218 13.83 -8.51 -3.58
CA TRP A 218 12.81 -8.30 -4.59
C TRP A 218 13.27 -7.27 -5.62
N ASP A 219 13.58 -7.74 -6.83
CA ASP A 219 13.90 -6.88 -7.96
C ASP A 219 12.61 -6.40 -8.63
N THR A 220 12.18 -5.21 -8.21
CA THR A 220 10.90 -4.62 -8.64
C THR A 220 10.91 -4.20 -10.11
N SER A 221 12.10 -4.01 -10.71
CA SER A 221 12.23 -3.62 -12.11
C SER A 221 11.73 -4.70 -13.09
N GLN A 222 11.61 -5.95 -12.64
CA GLN A 222 11.17 -7.07 -13.48
C GLN A 222 9.66 -7.14 -13.64
N ASN A 223 8.89 -6.38 -12.86
CA ASN A 223 7.44 -6.27 -13.00
C ASN A 223 6.95 -4.89 -12.54
N VAL A 224 7.08 -3.90 -13.43
CA VAL A 224 6.57 -2.54 -13.20
C VAL A 224 5.29 -2.34 -14.01
N GLU A 225 4.22 -1.96 -13.33
CA GLU A 225 2.95 -1.59 -13.96
C GLU A 225 2.62 -0.12 -13.73
N ILE A 226 1.90 0.50 -14.66
CA ILE A 226 1.52 1.92 -14.53
C ILE A 226 0.32 2.05 -13.58
N LEU A 227 0.48 2.80 -12.48
CA LEU A 227 -0.55 2.97 -11.46
C LEU A 227 -1.85 3.58 -12.03
N SER A 228 -1.73 4.51 -12.97
CA SER A 228 -2.87 5.16 -13.64
C SER A 228 -3.59 4.27 -14.65
N GLN A 229 -3.16 3.04 -14.87
CA GLN A 229 -3.83 2.07 -15.74
C GLN A 229 -4.57 1.00 -14.95
N GLN A 230 -4.38 0.97 -13.62
CA GLN A 230 -4.97 -0.05 -12.77
C GLN A 230 -6.49 0.12 -12.61
N GLY A 231 -7.23 -0.99 -12.74
CA GLY A 231 -8.69 -0.99 -12.65
C GLY A 231 -9.23 -0.75 -11.23
N TRP A 232 -8.44 -1.07 -10.21
CA TRP A 232 -8.76 -0.86 -8.80
C TRP A 232 -8.32 0.52 -8.27
N ARG A 233 -7.59 1.33 -9.05
CA ARG A 233 -6.96 2.57 -8.56
C ARG A 233 -7.96 3.56 -7.95
N ASP A 234 -9.16 3.62 -8.50
CA ASP A 234 -10.19 4.57 -8.08
C ASP A 234 -10.98 4.06 -6.86
N TYR A 235 -10.63 2.92 -6.27
CA TYR A 235 -11.28 2.43 -5.05
C TYR A 235 -10.83 3.23 -3.83
N ALA A 236 -11.75 4.02 -3.26
CA ALA A 236 -11.48 4.96 -2.17
C ALA A 236 -11.89 4.45 -0.77
N GLY A 237 -12.13 3.14 -0.63
CA GLY A 237 -12.37 2.50 0.66
C GLY A 237 -11.10 2.02 1.36
N ALA A 238 -11.27 1.30 2.47
CA ALA A 238 -10.15 0.65 3.16
C ALA A 238 -9.71 -0.63 2.45
N TRP A 239 -8.40 -0.79 2.27
CA TRP A 239 -7.76 -2.05 1.88
C TRP A 239 -7.50 -2.88 3.13
N GLY A 240 -8.52 -3.55 3.67
CA GLY A 240 -8.44 -4.29 4.93
C GLY A 240 -9.58 -3.97 5.88
N GLU A 241 -9.73 -4.79 6.91
CA GLU A 241 -10.77 -4.63 7.94
C GLU A 241 -10.77 -3.27 8.65
N VAL A 242 -11.89 -2.97 9.30
CA VAL A 242 -12.08 -1.77 10.11
C VAL A 242 -11.68 -2.08 11.55
N GLY A 243 -10.65 -1.39 12.04
CA GLY A 243 -10.26 -1.44 13.44
C GLY A 243 -10.88 -0.30 14.26
N GLU A 244 -10.55 -0.29 15.55
CA GLU A 244 -11.00 0.75 16.49
C GLU A 244 -10.46 2.15 16.13
N LEU A 245 -9.24 2.19 15.59
CA LEU A 245 -8.53 3.41 15.20
C LEU A 245 -8.25 3.44 13.70
N ALA A 246 -8.01 4.65 13.17
CA ALA A 246 -7.53 4.81 11.80
C ALA A 246 -6.22 4.06 11.53
N ALA A 247 -5.35 3.88 12.53
CA ALA A 247 -4.10 3.13 12.38
C ALA A 247 -4.29 1.60 12.37
N THR A 248 -5.45 1.10 12.80
CA THR A 248 -5.81 -0.33 12.80
C THR A 248 -6.81 -0.69 11.69
N THR A 249 -7.19 0.30 10.88
CA THR A 249 -8.07 0.11 9.72
C THR A 249 -7.22 0.05 8.46
N GLY A 250 -7.53 -0.86 7.54
CA GLY A 250 -6.83 -0.97 6.27
C GLY A 250 -6.67 0.38 5.55
N PRO A 251 -5.52 0.69 4.94
CA PRO A 251 -5.21 2.01 4.41
C PRO A 251 -6.04 2.35 3.16
N LEU A 252 -5.99 3.62 2.73
CA LEU A 252 -6.40 3.98 1.37
C LEU A 252 -5.45 3.35 0.36
N GLY A 253 -5.96 3.12 -0.86
CA GLY A 253 -5.13 2.66 -1.97
C GLY A 253 -4.05 3.67 -2.35
N ALA A 254 -2.97 3.18 -2.95
CA ALA A 254 -1.84 3.96 -3.47
C ALA A 254 -2.28 5.21 -4.26
N TRP A 255 -3.38 5.12 -5.01
CA TRP A 255 -3.85 6.24 -5.83
C TRP A 255 -4.18 7.50 -5.01
N TYR A 256 -4.64 7.35 -3.77
CA TYR A 256 -5.00 8.50 -2.93
C TYR A 256 -3.85 8.95 -2.02
N LYS A 257 -2.74 8.20 -2.03
CA LYS A 257 -1.55 8.46 -1.21
C LYS A 257 -0.39 9.07 -2.00
N ARG A 258 -0.51 9.20 -3.33
CA ARG A 258 0.53 9.78 -4.20
C ARG A 258 1.05 11.13 -3.73
N ILE A 259 2.29 11.44 -4.09
CA ILE A 259 2.81 12.80 -3.94
C ILE A 259 1.92 13.74 -4.79
N PRO A 260 1.29 14.77 -4.19
CA PRO A 260 0.50 15.72 -4.95
C PRO A 260 1.41 16.73 -5.66
N SER A 261 0.92 17.29 -6.77
CA SER A 261 1.64 18.31 -7.55
C SER A 261 1.95 19.59 -6.77
N ILE A 262 1.26 19.86 -5.66
CA ILE A 262 1.41 21.10 -4.87
C ILE A 262 2.68 21.16 -4.00
N PHE A 263 3.49 20.11 -3.92
CA PHE A 263 4.79 20.16 -3.21
C PHE A 263 5.90 20.82 -4.03
N LEU A 264 5.55 21.47 -5.14
CA LEU A 264 6.48 21.97 -6.15
C LEU A 264 6.40 23.50 -6.36
N SER A 265 5.57 24.21 -5.59
CA SER A 265 5.47 25.69 -5.61
C SER A 265 6.24 26.34 -4.47
#